data_AF-A0A8C9YV34-F1
#
_entry.id   AF-A0A8C9YV34-F1
#
_cell.length_a   1.000
_cell.length_b   1.000
_cell.length_c   1.000
_cell.angle_alpha   90.00
_cell.angle_beta   90.00
_cell.angle_gamma   90.00
#
_symmetry.space_group_name_H-M   'P 1'
#
loop_
_entity.id
_entity.type
_entity.pdbx_description
1 polymer ?
#
loop_
_entity_poly.entity_id
_entity_poly.type
_entity_poly.pdbx_seq_one_letter_code
_entity_poly.pdbx_strand_id
1 'polypeptide(L)'
;MANIAVQRIKREFKEVLKSEETSKNQIKVDLVDENFTELKGEIAGPPDTPYEGGRYQLEIKIPETYPFNPPKVRFITKIWHPNISSVTGAICLDILKDQWAAAMTLRTVLLSLQALLAAAEPDDPQDAVVANQYKQNPEMFKQTARLWSHVYAGAPVSSPEYTRKIDKLCAMGFEKNAVIVALSSKSWDVETATELLLSN
;
A
#
# COMPACT_ATOMS: atom_id res chain seq x y z
N MET A 1 11.72 14.62 -20.67
CA MET A 1 11.51 13.18 -20.94
C MET A 1 11.69 12.89 -22.43
N ALA A 2 12.34 11.78 -22.81
CA ALA A 2 12.54 11.42 -24.22
C ALA A 2 11.22 11.06 -24.93
N ASN A 3 11.14 11.28 -26.26
CA ASN A 3 9.92 11.04 -27.05
C ASN A 3 9.40 9.60 -26.90
N ILE A 4 10.29 8.61 -26.83
CA ILE A 4 9.92 7.20 -26.66
C ILE A 4 9.14 6.94 -25.36
N ALA A 5 9.55 7.57 -24.26
CA ALA A 5 8.92 7.42 -22.95
C ALA A 5 7.53 8.06 -22.96
N VAL A 6 7.41 9.27 -23.50
CA VAL A 6 6.11 9.99 -23.59
C VAL A 6 5.11 9.21 -24.44
N GLN A 7 5.50 8.70 -25.61
CA GLN A 7 4.61 7.91 -26.47
C GLN A 7 4.15 6.63 -25.77
N ARG A 8 5.07 5.98 -25.05
CA ARG A 8 4.76 4.77 -24.31
C ARG A 8 3.80 5.01 -23.15
N ILE A 9 4.04 6.02 -22.32
CA ILE A 9 3.16 6.32 -21.18
C ILE A 9 1.77 6.71 -21.69
N LYS A 10 1.67 7.51 -22.77
CA LYS A 10 0.37 7.84 -23.38
C LYS A 10 -0.39 6.60 -23.85
N ARG A 11 0.31 5.62 -24.42
CA ARG A 11 -0.29 4.35 -24.83
C ARG A 11 -0.78 3.55 -23.62
N GLU A 12 0.06 3.38 -22.61
CA GLU A 12 -0.26 2.59 -21.40
C GLU A 12 -1.33 3.25 -20.53
N PHE A 13 -1.34 4.58 -20.44
CA PHE A 13 -2.39 5.33 -19.77
C PHE A 13 -3.76 5.08 -20.43
N LYS A 14 -3.81 5.13 -21.77
CA LYS A 14 -5.02 4.79 -22.53
C LYS A 14 -5.41 3.31 -22.38
N GLU A 15 -4.43 2.41 -22.27
CA GLU A 15 -4.65 0.99 -22.02
C GLU A 15 -5.35 0.78 -20.67
N VAL A 16 -4.85 1.40 -19.59
CA VAL A 16 -5.49 1.32 -18.27
C VAL A 16 -6.91 1.88 -18.33
N LEU A 17 -7.11 3.08 -18.89
CA LEU A 17 -8.43 3.69 -18.98
C LEU A 17 -9.48 2.84 -19.73
N LYS A 18 -9.05 2.04 -20.71
CA LYS A 18 -9.92 1.16 -21.50
C LYS A 18 -9.95 -0.29 -20.99
N SER A 19 -9.23 -0.58 -19.92
CA SER A 19 -9.12 -1.94 -19.39
C SER A 19 -10.44 -2.41 -18.75
N GLU A 20 -10.68 -3.72 -18.80
CA GLU A 20 -11.80 -4.31 -18.07
C GLU A 20 -11.64 -4.11 -16.55
N GLU A 21 -10.41 -4.12 -16.05
CA GLU A 21 -10.13 -3.96 -14.62
C GLU A 21 -10.52 -2.56 -14.13
N THR A 22 -10.28 -1.51 -14.92
CA THR A 22 -10.79 -0.17 -14.62
C THR A 22 -12.31 -0.10 -14.70
N SER A 23 -12.93 -0.77 -15.69
CA SER A 23 -14.40 -0.86 -15.78
C SER A 23 -15.02 -1.58 -14.58
N LYS A 24 -14.30 -2.55 -13.99
CA LYS A 24 -14.65 -3.27 -12.75
C LYS A 24 -14.16 -2.56 -11.47
N ASN A 25 -13.70 -1.31 -11.59
CA ASN A 25 -13.18 -0.49 -10.49
C ASN A 25 -11.99 -1.07 -9.72
N GLN A 26 -11.24 -2.00 -10.31
CA GLN A 26 -10.11 -2.69 -9.68
C GLN A 26 -8.83 -1.85 -9.70
N ILE A 27 -8.56 -1.17 -10.80
CA ILE A 27 -7.37 -0.32 -10.95
C ILE A 27 -7.73 1.00 -11.64
N LYS A 28 -6.98 2.05 -11.36
CA LYS A 28 -7.10 3.36 -11.99
C LYS A 28 -5.73 4.03 -12.07
N VAL A 29 -5.57 4.90 -13.05
CA VAL A 29 -4.44 5.84 -13.12
C VAL A 29 -4.97 7.23 -13.52
N ASP A 30 -4.46 8.26 -12.85
CA ASP A 30 -4.72 9.66 -13.11
C ASP A 30 -3.40 10.40 -13.40
N LEU A 31 -3.45 11.42 -14.24
CA LEU A 31 -2.32 12.32 -14.49
C LEU A 31 -2.20 13.31 -13.33
N VAL A 32 -0.99 13.48 -12.80
CA VAL A 32 -0.67 14.53 -11.82
C VAL A 32 -0.10 15.76 -12.52
N ASP A 33 0.72 15.53 -13.54
CA ASP A 33 1.31 16.58 -14.37
C ASP A 33 0.99 16.40 -15.86
N GLU A 34 1.23 17.45 -16.64
CA GLU A 34 1.08 17.43 -18.11
C GLU A 34 2.25 16.73 -18.83
N ASN A 35 3.36 16.52 -18.12
CA ASN A 35 4.62 16.01 -18.66
C ASN A 35 4.75 14.48 -18.58
N PHE A 36 3.74 13.80 -18.03
CA PHE A 36 3.67 12.36 -17.79
C PHE A 36 4.77 11.84 -16.85
N THR A 37 5.43 12.72 -16.07
CA THR A 37 6.52 12.34 -15.16
C THR A 37 6.00 11.83 -13.82
N GLU A 38 4.83 12.30 -13.40
CA GLU A 38 4.14 11.88 -12.19
C GLU A 38 2.69 11.47 -12.48
N LEU A 39 2.32 10.31 -11.98
CA LEU A 39 0.99 9.71 -12.09
C LEU A 39 0.50 9.31 -10.71
N LYS A 40 -0.82 9.29 -10.55
CA LYS A 40 -1.47 8.78 -9.35
C LYS A 40 -2.22 7.50 -9.70
N GLY A 41 -1.77 6.38 -9.14
CA GLY A 41 -2.46 5.11 -9.26
C GLY A 41 -3.49 4.93 -8.15
N GLU A 42 -4.48 4.08 -8.38
CA GLU A 42 -5.36 3.57 -7.34
C GLU A 42 -5.66 2.09 -7.61
N ILE A 43 -5.58 1.25 -6.59
CA ILE A 43 -5.97 -0.16 -6.65
C ILE A 43 -7.03 -0.48 -5.59
N ALA A 44 -7.97 -1.35 -5.93
CA ALA A 44 -8.89 -1.94 -4.97
C ALA A 44 -8.21 -3.09 -4.21
N GLY A 45 -8.46 -3.19 -2.91
CA GLY A 45 -8.03 -4.35 -2.14
C GLY A 45 -8.69 -5.63 -2.67
N PRO A 46 -7.91 -6.72 -2.87
CA PRO A 46 -8.46 -7.96 -3.41
C PRO A 46 -9.53 -8.57 -2.48
N PRO A 47 -10.52 -9.30 -3.04
CA PRO A 47 -11.50 -10.02 -2.22
C PRO A 47 -10.84 -11.11 -1.37
N ASP A 48 -11.48 -11.48 -0.26
CA ASP A 48 -11.02 -12.52 0.68
C ASP A 48 -9.68 -12.20 1.36
N THR A 49 -9.24 -10.94 1.32
CA THR A 49 -8.05 -10.42 2.00
C THR A 49 -8.44 -9.44 3.11
N PRO A 50 -7.56 -9.11 4.06
CA PRO A 50 -7.80 -8.02 5.00
C PRO A 50 -7.90 -6.62 4.34
N TYR A 51 -7.65 -6.52 3.04
CA TYR A 51 -7.67 -5.27 2.27
C TYR A 51 -8.99 -5.06 1.52
N GLU A 52 -9.85 -6.09 1.48
CA GLU A 52 -11.12 -6.06 0.76
C GLU A 52 -11.99 -4.84 1.12
N GLY A 53 -12.55 -4.21 0.09
CA GLY A 53 -13.34 -2.98 0.22
C GLY A 53 -12.53 -1.70 0.42
N GLY A 54 -11.22 -1.80 0.66
CA GLY A 54 -10.31 -0.65 0.70
C GLY A 54 -9.87 -0.19 -0.69
N ARG A 55 -9.56 1.11 -0.82
CA ARG A 55 -8.90 1.68 -2.00
C ARG A 55 -7.55 2.31 -1.63
N TYR A 56 -6.51 1.94 -2.37
CA TYR A 56 -5.14 2.30 -2.05
C TYR A 56 -4.55 3.18 -3.14
N GLN A 57 -4.23 4.42 -2.77
CA GLN A 57 -3.61 5.38 -3.66
C GLN A 57 -2.10 5.15 -3.74
N LEU A 58 -1.56 5.30 -4.94
CA LEU A 58 -0.18 5.07 -5.28
C LEU A 58 0.41 6.32 -5.92
N GLU A 59 1.62 6.70 -5.50
CA GLU A 59 2.47 7.64 -6.19
C GLU A 59 3.30 6.87 -7.21
N ILE A 60 3.28 7.30 -8.47
CA ILE A 60 4.00 6.65 -9.57
C ILE A 60 4.85 7.72 -10.26
N LYS A 61 6.18 7.60 -10.15
CA LYS A 61 7.14 8.49 -10.79
C LYS A 61 7.85 7.78 -11.93
N ILE A 62 7.77 8.35 -13.12
CA ILE A 62 8.35 7.78 -14.33
C ILE A 62 9.78 8.28 -14.51
N PRO A 63 10.79 7.39 -14.57
CA PRO A 63 12.17 7.82 -14.80
C PRO A 63 12.36 8.28 -16.25
N GLU A 64 13.39 9.10 -16.48
CA GLU A 64 13.74 9.54 -17.84
C GLU A 64 14.15 8.38 -18.77
N THR A 65 14.64 7.29 -18.18
CA THR A 65 15.06 6.06 -18.85
C THR A 65 13.91 5.08 -19.09
N TYR A 66 12.67 5.45 -18.76
CA TYR A 66 11.51 4.62 -19.08
C TYR A 66 11.43 4.37 -20.59
N PRO A 67 11.26 3.12 -21.06
CA PRO A 67 10.86 1.93 -20.30
C PRO A 67 11.96 0.94 -19.93
N PHE A 68 13.22 1.33 -20.05
CA PHE A 68 14.33 0.44 -19.74
C PHE A 68 14.55 0.29 -18.23
N ASN A 69 14.04 1.23 -17.43
CA ASN A 69 13.95 1.13 -15.98
C ASN A 69 12.49 1.21 -15.49
N PRO A 70 12.17 0.57 -14.35
CA PRO A 70 10.82 0.55 -13.80
C PRO A 70 10.39 1.94 -13.30
N PRO A 71 9.07 2.19 -13.23
CA PRO A 71 8.56 3.35 -12.50
C PRO A 71 8.88 3.21 -11.00
N LYS A 72 9.12 4.34 -10.33
CA LYS A 72 9.21 4.36 -8.86
C LYS A 72 7.80 4.45 -8.31
N VAL A 73 7.38 3.42 -7.57
CA VAL A 73 6.03 3.34 -7.00
C VAL A 73 6.08 3.33 -5.48
N ARG A 74 5.15 4.05 -4.85
CA ARG A 74 5.01 4.11 -3.39
C ARG A 74 3.54 4.20 -3.00
N PHE A 75 3.14 3.55 -1.93
CA PHE A 75 1.80 3.72 -1.37
C PHE A 75 1.67 5.10 -0.71
N ILE A 76 0.68 5.87 -1.16
CA ILE A 76 0.24 7.11 -0.49
C ILE A 76 -0.68 6.73 0.67
N THR A 77 -1.63 5.82 0.41
CA THR A 77 -2.50 5.27 1.45
C THR A 77 -1.69 4.37 2.39
N LYS A 78 -1.69 4.68 3.70
CA LYS A 78 -1.06 3.84 4.72
C LYS A 78 -1.64 2.42 4.69
N ILE A 79 -0.78 1.42 4.78
CA ILE A 79 -1.14 0.01 4.70
C ILE A 79 -0.27 -0.83 5.63
N TRP A 80 -0.83 -1.89 6.19
CA TRP A 80 -0.14 -2.85 7.04
C TRP A 80 0.10 -4.14 6.26
N HIS A 81 1.28 -4.26 5.62
CA HIS A 81 1.62 -5.39 4.75
C HIS A 81 3.12 -5.74 4.87
N PRO A 82 3.54 -7.02 4.91
CA PRO A 82 4.95 -7.40 5.10
C PRO A 82 5.92 -6.77 4.08
N ASN A 83 5.50 -6.70 2.81
CA ASN A 83 6.29 -6.15 1.70
C ASN A 83 6.07 -4.64 1.44
N ILE A 84 5.35 -3.92 2.32
CA ILE A 84 5.14 -2.47 2.18
C ILE A 84 5.43 -1.78 3.51
N SER A 85 6.26 -0.75 3.50
CA SER A 85 6.60 0.00 4.72
C SER A 85 5.36 0.68 5.32
N SER A 86 5.05 0.38 6.58
CA SER A 86 3.93 0.98 7.32
C SER A 86 4.10 2.50 7.55
N VAL A 87 5.33 2.98 7.48
CA VAL A 87 5.71 4.39 7.67
C VAL A 87 5.73 5.16 6.35
N THR A 88 6.44 4.64 5.35
CA THR A 88 6.75 5.38 4.11
C THR A 88 5.92 4.96 2.90
N GLY A 89 5.33 3.75 2.92
CA GLY A 89 4.68 3.15 1.76
C GLY A 89 5.67 2.63 0.69
N ALA A 90 6.97 2.59 0.99
CA ALA A 90 7.96 1.94 0.11
C ALA A 90 7.59 0.45 -0.11
N ILE A 91 7.89 -0.08 -1.29
CA ILE A 91 7.43 -1.40 -1.73
C ILE A 91 8.63 -2.30 -2.01
N CYS A 92 8.61 -3.51 -1.45
CA CYS A 92 9.50 -4.59 -1.86
C CYS A 92 8.77 -5.48 -2.87
N LEU A 93 9.06 -5.28 -4.16
CA LEU A 93 8.56 -6.12 -5.25
C LEU A 93 9.62 -6.20 -6.36
N ASP A 94 9.90 -7.40 -6.82
CA ASP A 94 10.98 -7.73 -7.77
C ASP A 94 10.85 -7.00 -9.12
N ILE A 95 9.63 -6.87 -9.66
CA ILE A 95 9.38 -6.17 -10.93
C ILE A 95 9.66 -4.66 -10.83
N LEU A 96 9.72 -4.09 -9.61
CA LEU A 96 10.11 -2.70 -9.38
C LEU A 96 11.62 -2.55 -9.11
N LYS A 97 12.37 -3.66 -9.18
CA LYS A 97 13.80 -3.75 -8.93
C LYS A 97 14.51 -4.39 -10.14
N ASP A 98 14.93 -5.64 -10.00
CA ASP A 98 15.81 -6.37 -10.92
C ASP A 98 15.04 -7.24 -11.92
N GLN A 99 13.77 -7.58 -11.67
CA GLN A 99 12.93 -8.36 -12.59
C GLN A 99 12.10 -7.48 -13.55
N TRP A 100 12.41 -6.18 -13.64
CA TRP A 100 11.74 -5.29 -14.58
C TRP A 100 12.05 -5.68 -16.02
N ALA A 101 10.99 -5.93 -16.79
CA ALA A 101 11.10 -6.11 -18.23
C ALA A 101 10.53 -4.89 -18.95
N ALA A 102 11.22 -4.41 -19.98
CA ALA A 102 10.72 -3.35 -20.85
C ALA A 102 9.45 -3.72 -21.63
N ALA A 103 8.85 -4.91 -21.44
CA ALA A 103 7.52 -5.25 -21.94
C ALA A 103 6.38 -4.92 -20.94
N MET A 104 6.71 -4.73 -19.66
CA MET A 104 5.74 -4.43 -18.60
C MET A 104 5.14 -3.03 -18.77
N THR A 105 3.90 -2.88 -18.33
CA THR A 105 3.12 -1.64 -18.47
C THR A 105 2.62 -1.13 -17.12
N LEU A 106 2.11 0.10 -17.09
CA LEU A 106 1.37 0.63 -15.92
C LEU A 106 0.26 -0.33 -15.48
N ARG A 107 -0.47 -0.93 -16.43
CA ARG A 107 -1.51 -1.93 -16.14
C ARG A 107 -0.94 -3.13 -15.41
N THR A 108 0.12 -3.75 -15.92
CA THR A 108 0.71 -4.94 -15.28
C THR A 108 1.29 -4.61 -13.91
N VAL A 109 1.91 -3.44 -13.73
CA VAL A 109 2.41 -2.99 -12.43
C VAL A 109 1.27 -2.87 -11.40
N LEU A 110 0.15 -2.23 -11.76
CA LEU A 110 -1.00 -2.09 -10.86
C LEU A 110 -1.60 -3.46 -10.48
N LEU A 111 -1.69 -4.39 -11.43
CA LEU A 111 -2.20 -5.74 -11.18
C LEU A 111 -1.24 -6.56 -10.32
N SER A 112 0.08 -6.45 -10.53
CA SER A 112 1.09 -7.10 -9.69
C SER A 112 1.05 -6.59 -8.25
N LEU A 113 0.81 -5.29 -8.04
CA LEU A 113 0.62 -4.73 -6.69
C LEU A 113 -0.66 -5.27 -6.03
N GLN A 114 -1.75 -5.40 -6.80
CA GLN A 114 -2.98 -6.02 -6.30
C GLN A 114 -2.75 -7.50 -5.93
N ALA A 115 -2.00 -8.25 -6.75
CA ALA A 115 -1.63 -9.64 -6.46
C ALA A 115 -0.73 -9.75 -5.22
N LEU A 116 0.20 -8.82 -5.02
CA LEU A 116 1.03 -8.75 -3.82
C LEU A 116 0.19 -8.63 -2.54
N LEU A 117 -0.89 -7.83 -2.57
CA LEU A 117 -1.81 -7.73 -1.43
C LEU A 117 -2.54 -9.05 -1.11
N ALA A 118 -2.74 -9.92 -2.10
CA ALA A 118 -3.35 -11.23 -1.89
C ALA A 118 -2.33 -12.30 -1.45
N ALA A 119 -1.05 -12.13 -1.81
CA ALA A 119 0.02 -13.08 -1.54
C ALA A 119 1.28 -12.35 -1.09
N ALA A 120 1.38 -12.10 0.23
CA ALA A 120 2.56 -11.51 0.84
C ALA A 120 3.73 -12.49 0.87
N GLU A 121 4.95 -11.96 0.78
CA GLU A 121 6.21 -12.72 0.89
C GLU A 121 6.97 -12.27 2.16
N PRO A 122 6.68 -12.85 3.34
CA PRO A 122 7.22 -12.38 4.61
C PRO A 122 8.70 -12.74 4.83
N ASP A 123 9.32 -13.54 3.96
CA ASP A 123 10.73 -13.92 4.05
C ASP A 123 11.66 -12.96 3.30
N ASP A 124 11.12 -12.11 2.40
CA ASP A 124 11.77 -10.91 1.86
C ASP A 124 10.99 -9.62 2.20
N PRO A 125 10.92 -9.24 3.49
CA PRO A 125 10.03 -8.19 3.94
C PRO A 125 10.57 -6.78 3.69
N GLN A 126 9.65 -5.84 3.49
CA GLN A 126 9.94 -4.40 3.53
C GLN A 126 9.82 -3.83 4.95
N ASP A 127 8.95 -4.43 5.77
CA ASP A 127 8.68 -4.02 7.14
C ASP A 127 8.81 -5.23 8.08
N ALA A 128 9.90 -5.27 8.83
CA ALA A 128 10.24 -6.40 9.69
C ALA A 128 9.24 -6.61 10.84
N VAL A 129 8.64 -5.53 11.36
CA VAL A 129 7.65 -5.62 12.45
C VAL A 129 6.37 -6.27 11.93
N VAL A 130 5.90 -5.81 10.77
CA VAL A 130 4.71 -6.35 10.12
C VAL A 130 4.92 -7.82 9.72
N ALA A 131 6.07 -8.14 9.13
CA ALA A 131 6.42 -9.50 8.74
C ALA A 131 6.56 -10.45 9.93
N ASN A 132 7.12 -9.99 11.04
CA ASN A 132 7.18 -10.78 12.26
C ASN A 132 5.78 -11.05 12.83
N GLN A 133 4.90 -10.05 12.86
CA GLN A 133 3.50 -10.25 13.27
C GLN A 133 2.77 -11.21 12.33
N TYR A 134 2.97 -11.10 11.01
CA TYR A 134 2.42 -12.01 10.01
C TYR A 134 2.79 -13.46 10.28
N LYS A 135 4.07 -13.73 10.59
CA LYS A 135 4.59 -15.09 10.84
C LYS A 135 4.21 -15.64 12.21
N GLN A 136 4.30 -14.82 13.26
CA GLN A 136 4.11 -15.26 14.65
C GLN A 136 2.62 -15.31 15.04
N ASN A 137 1.80 -14.39 14.51
CA ASN A 137 0.39 -14.28 14.87
C ASN A 137 -0.47 -13.86 13.66
N PRO A 138 -0.80 -14.80 12.76
CA PRO A 138 -1.55 -14.52 11.54
C PRO A 138 -2.91 -13.86 11.77
N GLU A 139 -3.62 -14.22 12.85
CA GLU A 139 -4.93 -13.65 13.16
C GLU A 139 -4.79 -12.19 13.62
N MET A 140 -3.83 -11.88 14.49
CA MET A 140 -3.54 -10.50 14.88
C MET A 140 -3.13 -9.66 13.67
N PHE A 141 -2.29 -10.21 12.78
CA PHE A 141 -1.95 -9.53 11.53
C PHE A 141 -3.21 -9.23 10.71
N LYS A 142 -4.09 -10.22 10.49
CA LYS A 142 -5.32 -10.06 9.71
C LYS A 142 -6.23 -8.98 10.30
N GLN A 143 -6.40 -8.94 11.62
CA GLN A 143 -7.23 -7.91 12.27
C GLN A 143 -6.56 -6.52 12.22
N THR A 144 -5.23 -6.46 12.37
CA THR A 144 -4.47 -5.21 12.26
C THR A 144 -4.55 -4.66 10.83
N ALA A 145 -4.33 -5.49 9.82
CA ALA A 145 -4.45 -5.11 8.41
C ALA A 145 -5.88 -4.65 8.07
N ARG A 146 -6.92 -5.36 8.54
CA ARG A 146 -8.32 -4.92 8.38
C ARG A 146 -8.60 -3.56 9.00
N LEU A 147 -8.06 -3.32 10.20
CA LEU A 147 -8.20 -2.02 10.84
C LEU A 147 -7.51 -0.90 10.06
N TRP A 148 -6.29 -1.14 9.56
CA TRP A 148 -5.61 -0.17 8.72
C TRP A 148 -6.38 0.09 7.42
N SER A 149 -6.94 -0.96 6.79
CA SER A 149 -7.82 -0.83 5.62
C SER A 149 -9.07 0.00 5.94
N HIS A 150 -9.68 -0.20 7.10
CA HIS A 150 -10.84 0.58 7.54
C HIS A 150 -10.50 2.05 7.74
N VAL A 151 -9.43 2.34 8.49
CA VAL A 151 -9.06 3.70 8.88
C VAL A 151 -8.48 4.50 7.70
N TYR A 152 -7.64 3.88 6.87
CA TYR A 152 -6.86 4.58 5.85
C TYR A 152 -7.37 4.38 4.42
N ALA A 153 -8.05 3.27 4.13
CA ALA A 153 -8.46 2.90 2.78
C ALA A 153 -9.99 2.86 2.59
N GLY A 154 -10.78 3.13 3.64
CA GLY A 154 -12.24 3.19 3.58
C GLY A 154 -12.94 1.84 3.55
N ALA A 155 -12.27 0.75 3.96
CA ALA A 155 -12.90 -0.56 4.10
C ALA A 155 -14.01 -0.53 5.19
N PRO A 156 -15.08 -1.35 5.08
CA PRO A 156 -16.29 -1.14 5.87
C PRO A 156 -16.20 -1.55 7.35
N VAL A 157 -15.36 -2.53 7.72
CA VAL A 157 -15.40 -3.16 9.05
C VAL A 157 -14.01 -3.39 9.62
N SER A 158 -13.83 -3.10 10.91
CA SER A 158 -12.67 -3.49 11.71
C SER A 158 -13.09 -4.02 13.09
N SER A 159 -12.14 -4.60 13.83
CA SER A 159 -12.37 -5.11 15.20
C SER A 159 -12.81 -4.00 16.16
N PRO A 160 -13.99 -4.11 16.82
CA PRO A 160 -14.42 -3.15 17.85
C PRO A 160 -13.47 -3.09 19.05
N GLU A 161 -12.76 -4.18 19.36
CA GLU A 161 -11.78 -4.21 20.44
C GLU A 161 -10.61 -3.26 20.15
N TYR A 162 -10.09 -3.28 18.93
CA TYR A 162 -8.97 -2.44 18.51
C TYR A 162 -9.37 -0.97 18.49
N THR A 163 -10.58 -0.67 18.02
CA THR A 163 -11.15 0.68 18.07
C THR A 163 -11.21 1.20 19.51
N ARG A 164 -11.68 0.40 20.48
CA ARG A 164 -11.70 0.81 21.90
C ARG A 164 -10.31 1.11 22.46
N LYS A 165 -9.29 0.32 22.10
CA LYS A 165 -7.89 0.57 22.53
C LYS A 165 -7.35 1.87 21.93
N ILE A 166 -7.65 2.15 20.66
CA ILE A 166 -7.29 3.41 20.00
C ILE A 166 -7.97 4.59 20.69
N ASP A 167 -9.28 4.51 20.91
CA ASP A 167 -10.06 5.60 21.52
C ASP A 167 -9.55 5.90 22.94
N LYS A 168 -9.18 4.86 23.71
CA LYS A 168 -8.60 5.03 25.04
C LYS A 168 -7.31 5.87 25.00
N LEU A 169 -6.38 5.56 24.10
CA LEU A 169 -5.12 6.31 24.00
C LEU A 169 -5.31 7.69 23.35
N CYS A 170 -6.24 7.83 22.40
CA CYS A 170 -6.59 9.14 21.84
C CYS A 170 -7.20 10.06 22.91
N ALA A 171 -8.02 9.52 23.82
CA ALA A 171 -8.58 10.27 24.95
C ALA A 171 -7.52 10.75 25.95
N MET A 172 -6.32 10.15 25.95
CA MET A 172 -5.17 10.63 26.72
C MET A 172 -4.40 11.77 26.03
N GLY A 173 -4.83 12.18 24.82
CA GLY A 173 -4.26 13.30 24.07
C GLY A 173 -3.25 12.92 22.99
N PHE A 174 -3.00 11.62 22.78
CA PHE A 174 -2.11 11.16 21.71
C PHE A 174 -2.76 11.27 20.33
N GLU A 175 -1.94 11.58 19.31
CA GLU A 175 -2.39 11.67 17.92
C GLU A 175 -2.80 10.29 17.38
N LYS A 176 -3.92 10.23 16.65
CA LYS A 176 -4.56 8.98 16.26
C LYS A 176 -3.66 8.08 15.41
N ASN A 177 -2.90 8.62 14.46
CA ASN A 177 -2.02 7.82 13.62
C ASN A 177 -0.85 7.26 14.44
N ALA A 178 -0.25 8.07 15.33
CA ALA A 178 0.78 7.63 16.25
C ALA A 178 0.28 6.49 17.15
N VAL A 179 -0.94 6.62 17.69
CA VAL A 179 -1.60 5.57 18.49
C VAL A 179 -1.77 4.28 17.71
N ILE A 180 -2.29 4.35 16.48
CA ILE A 180 -2.50 3.17 15.64
C ILE A 180 -1.17 2.46 15.36
N VAL A 181 -0.13 3.22 15.00
CA VAL A 181 1.21 2.67 14.74
C VAL A 181 1.79 2.03 15.99
N ALA A 182 1.73 2.71 17.14
CA ALA A 182 2.26 2.20 18.40
C ALA A 182 1.56 0.90 18.82
N LEU A 183 0.22 0.87 18.84
CA LEU A 183 -0.55 -0.33 19.18
C LEU A 183 -0.28 -1.48 18.20
N SER A 184 -0.26 -1.20 16.89
CA SER A 184 -0.02 -2.22 15.86
C SER A 184 1.38 -2.84 15.99
N SER A 185 2.38 -2.00 16.32
CA SER A 185 3.79 -2.41 16.45
C SER A 185 4.08 -3.11 17.79
N LYS A 186 3.23 -2.91 18.80
CA LYS A 186 3.34 -3.48 20.14
C LYS A 186 2.28 -4.55 20.42
N SER A 187 1.86 -5.27 19.38
CA SER A 187 0.95 -6.43 19.52
C SER A 187 -0.36 -6.10 20.24
N TRP A 188 -0.87 -4.87 20.09
CA TRP A 188 -2.08 -4.38 20.75
C TRP A 188 -2.03 -4.37 22.28
N ASP A 189 -0.83 -4.35 22.86
CA ASP A 189 -0.59 -4.13 24.27
C ASP A 189 -0.60 -2.62 24.59
N VAL A 190 -1.44 -2.24 25.54
CA VAL A 190 -1.70 -0.81 25.82
C VAL A 190 -0.55 -0.20 26.62
N GLU A 191 0.09 -0.96 27.51
CA GLU A 191 1.17 -0.46 28.37
C GLU A 191 2.39 -0.11 27.54
N THR A 192 2.92 -1.07 26.79
CA THR A 192 4.11 -0.88 25.93
C THR A 192 3.87 0.06 24.76
N ALA A 193 2.63 0.16 24.24
CA ALA A 193 2.27 1.19 23.26
C ALA A 193 2.27 2.59 23.88
N THR A 194 1.79 2.73 25.13
CA THR A 194 1.82 4.01 25.84
C THR A 194 3.25 4.45 26.14
N GLU A 195 4.11 3.53 26.57
CA GLU A 195 5.53 3.79 26.78
C GLU A 195 6.21 4.30 25.49
N LEU A 196 5.92 3.65 24.35
CA LEU A 196 6.43 4.09 23.05
C LEU A 196 5.93 5.50 22.69
N LEU A 197 4.65 5.80 22.94
CA LEU A 197 4.07 7.12 22.67
C LEU A 197 4.64 8.24 23.56
N LEU A 198 5.01 7.92 24.80
CA LEU A 198 5.63 8.87 25.73
C LEU A 198 7.11 9.12 25.43
N SER A 199 7.76 8.19 24.72
CA SER A 199 9.17 8.30 24.34
C SER A 199 9.43 9.14 23.08
N ASN A 200 8.37 9.51 22.35
CA ASN A 200 8.41 10.35 21.15
C ASN A 200 8.06 11.80 21.47
#